data_AF-A0A973BHC1-F1
#
_entry.id   AF-A0A973BHC1-F1
#
_cell.length_a   1.000
_cell.length_b   1.000
_cell.length_c   1.000
_cell.angle_alpha   90.00
_cell.angle_beta   90.00
_cell.angle_gamma   90.00
#
_symmetry.space_group_name_H-M   'P 1'
#
loop_
_entity.id
_entity.type
_entity.pdbx_description
1 polymer ?
#
loop_
_entity_poly.entity_id
_entity_poly.type
_entity_poly.pdbx_seq_one_letter_code
_entity_poly.pdbx_strand_id
1 'polypeptide(L)'
;MPEKNEVRKLIENAFESELNKITDRLIKTSDPLLYLSEAVESAYRSGNFSLGEELRCGNEIISERLLKNIGLNTNSEKTDIENLLPDLFLGAHYWSVRDKVYYSYANHDSIKWKKTDNNICIELNDKSIFRQLVSERQTFRLNSISSKNKKNTFSNATDLLKDTIAFDFSDQNVIDATESIESEIEWKMSYYFSYIPEDSSIEIRGYLYSEFISVYKVIIFYALFERHYSMANSISSVITYTEEEIANAIQQKTPEISIKKINKIISDISLSSRSTLIFLKKESKYYLSSFSFTLIDIISNFLRLHAQSEPDNFSSNIAHIIGKGLVLKLKQSFEQHENYRVLCDVKLNKFDLKLPDIDILAISYEPSLGFHLFIGEVKNNLPAVWAKDYLKASSKNGYITKAISQVDIIDEFLSTEQGERYLVDLIRINFKELNLKSLFPHGFCVIKDKLIITSQSIGMFFPEVNIPIIDGGTLCHIIDASDGDTNYIQFHIDKHDEIIDECTEECREEMYIGDYNLQYDAVKINKFFELTEHSYISNGTFEKLEQESLASGYTMAGSLRHKGDTNFHTDQFHGEFKLIDVKYY
;
A
#
# COMPACT_ATOMS: atom_id res chain seq x y z
N MET A 1 -27.99 -11.78 15.90
CA MET A 1 -28.36 -11.32 14.55
C MET A 1 -28.18 -9.82 14.55
N PRO A 2 -27.42 -9.23 13.61
CA PRO A 2 -27.25 -7.79 13.56
C PRO A 2 -28.63 -7.14 13.31
N GLU A 3 -28.98 -6.12 14.11
CA GLU A 3 -30.21 -5.35 13.95
C GLU A 3 -30.32 -4.83 12.51
N LYS A 4 -31.49 -4.99 11.88
CA LYS A 4 -31.74 -4.43 10.56
C LYS A 4 -31.78 -2.91 10.69
N ASN A 5 -30.69 -2.24 10.31
CA ASN A 5 -30.69 -0.79 10.17
C ASN A 5 -31.51 -0.39 8.93
N GLU A 6 -32.74 0.06 9.15
CA GLU A 6 -33.68 0.43 8.07
C GLU A 6 -33.20 1.63 7.25
N VAL A 7 -32.48 2.58 7.87
CA VAL A 7 -31.92 3.76 7.20
C VAL A 7 -30.84 3.36 6.21
N ARG A 8 -29.96 2.43 6.61
CA ARG A 8 -28.92 1.89 5.71
C ARG A 8 -29.50 1.26 4.46
N LYS A 9 -30.51 0.38 4.62
CA LYS A 9 -31.17 -0.30 3.49
C LYS A 9 -31.89 0.68 2.57
N LEU A 10 -32.47 1.73 3.14
CA LEU A 10 -33.10 2.81 2.39
C LEU A 10 -32.08 3.53 1.49
N ILE A 11 -30.89 3.86 2.01
CA ILE A 11 -29.81 4.48 1.22
C ILE A 11 -29.30 3.54 0.13
N GLU A 12 -29.05 2.26 0.45
CA GLU A 12 -28.63 1.26 -0.55
C GLU A 12 -29.64 1.22 -1.72
N ASN A 13 -30.94 1.13 -1.42
CA ASN A 13 -31.98 1.10 -2.44
C ASN A 13 -32.07 2.41 -3.25
N ALA A 14 -31.86 3.56 -2.62
CA ALA A 14 -31.91 4.85 -3.30
C ALA A 14 -30.77 4.98 -4.33
N PHE A 15 -29.54 4.60 -3.95
CA PHE A 15 -28.41 4.57 -4.89
C PHE A 15 -28.63 3.56 -6.02
N GLU A 16 -29.08 2.36 -5.72
CA GLU A 16 -29.37 1.36 -6.76
C GLU A 16 -30.42 1.88 -7.76
N SER A 17 -31.47 2.55 -7.28
CA SER A 17 -32.49 3.14 -8.15
C SER A 17 -31.91 4.21 -9.08
N GLU A 18 -31.14 5.17 -8.56
CA GLU A 18 -30.55 6.23 -9.38
C GLU A 18 -29.48 5.71 -10.34
N LEU A 19 -28.62 4.79 -9.89
CA LEU A 19 -27.60 4.16 -10.75
C LEU A 19 -28.24 3.36 -11.90
N ASN A 20 -29.37 2.69 -11.65
CA ASN A 20 -30.12 2.01 -12.71
C ASN A 20 -30.69 3.00 -13.73
N LYS A 21 -31.25 4.13 -13.29
CA LYS A 21 -31.72 5.19 -14.22
C LYS A 21 -30.59 5.72 -15.10
N ILE A 22 -29.43 5.99 -14.52
CA ILE A 22 -28.23 6.42 -15.26
C ILE A 22 -27.84 5.37 -16.29
N THR A 23 -27.72 4.12 -15.85
CA THR A 23 -27.28 3.00 -16.71
C THR A 23 -28.26 2.77 -17.86
N ASP A 24 -29.58 2.76 -17.58
CA ASP A 24 -30.65 2.57 -18.57
C ASP A 24 -30.71 3.70 -19.60
N ARG A 25 -30.35 4.93 -19.20
CA ARG A 25 -30.19 6.07 -20.11
C ARG A 25 -28.94 5.88 -20.98
N LEU A 26 -27.78 5.67 -20.37
CA LEU A 26 -26.49 5.62 -21.06
C LEU A 26 -26.38 4.45 -22.07
N ILE A 27 -27.03 3.30 -21.83
CA ILE A 27 -27.03 2.16 -22.78
C ILE A 27 -27.67 2.52 -24.14
N LYS A 28 -28.49 3.58 -24.19
CA LYS A 28 -29.12 4.05 -25.44
C LYS A 28 -28.25 5.07 -26.19
N THR A 29 -27.13 5.49 -25.60
CA THR A 29 -26.28 6.54 -26.15
C THR A 29 -25.11 6.01 -26.96
N SER A 30 -24.55 6.83 -27.84
CA SER A 30 -23.33 6.53 -28.59
C SER A 30 -22.09 6.55 -27.70
N ASP A 31 -21.39 5.42 -27.59
CA ASP A 31 -20.06 5.30 -26.95
C ASP A 31 -19.95 5.93 -25.54
N PRO A 32 -20.85 5.61 -24.58
CA PRO A 32 -20.85 6.22 -23.25
C PRO A 32 -19.55 6.00 -22.47
N LEU A 33 -18.88 4.87 -22.70
CA LEU A 33 -17.62 4.52 -22.03
C LEU A 33 -16.51 5.51 -22.39
N LEU A 34 -16.40 5.89 -23.67
CA LEU A 34 -15.44 6.90 -24.12
C LEU A 34 -15.67 8.24 -23.41
N TYR A 35 -16.92 8.72 -23.39
CA TYR A 35 -17.24 10.03 -22.81
C TYR A 35 -17.04 10.08 -21.30
N LEU A 36 -17.38 9.00 -20.57
CA LEU A 36 -17.13 8.91 -19.13
C LEU A 36 -15.62 8.94 -18.85
N SER A 37 -14.84 8.14 -19.58
CA SER A 37 -13.38 8.14 -19.45
C SER A 37 -12.76 9.50 -19.81
N GLU A 38 -13.21 10.17 -20.87
CA GLU A 38 -12.71 11.50 -21.26
C GLU A 38 -13.00 12.57 -20.20
N ALA A 39 -14.15 12.51 -19.53
CA ALA A 39 -14.46 13.44 -18.44
C ALA A 39 -13.48 13.30 -17.27
N VAL A 40 -13.14 12.06 -16.90
CA VAL A 40 -12.14 11.74 -15.86
C VAL A 40 -10.75 12.22 -16.28
N GLU A 41 -10.32 11.81 -17.48
CA GLU A 41 -8.99 12.08 -18.01
C GLU A 41 -8.74 13.58 -18.24
N SER A 42 -9.75 14.33 -18.68
CA SER A 42 -9.69 15.79 -18.82
C SER A 42 -9.44 16.50 -17.49
N ALA A 43 -10.01 16.01 -16.38
CA ALA A 43 -9.75 16.56 -15.05
C ALA A 43 -8.28 16.39 -14.67
N TYR A 44 -7.69 15.20 -14.87
CA TYR A 44 -6.26 15.00 -14.64
C TYR A 44 -5.37 15.86 -15.54
N ARG A 45 -5.66 15.91 -16.84
CA ARG A 45 -4.91 16.72 -17.83
C ARG A 45 -4.90 18.21 -17.47
N SER A 46 -5.99 18.72 -16.88
CA SER A 46 -6.09 20.10 -16.41
C SER A 46 -5.31 20.40 -15.12
N GLY A 47 -4.65 19.40 -14.54
CA GLY A 47 -3.96 19.50 -13.26
C GLY A 47 -4.88 19.35 -12.04
N ASN A 48 -6.18 19.12 -12.22
CA ASN A 48 -7.12 18.91 -11.13
C ASN A 48 -7.16 17.44 -10.70
N PHE A 49 -6.09 17.00 -10.04
CA PHE A 49 -5.93 15.61 -9.59
C PHE A 49 -7.04 15.15 -8.64
N SER A 50 -7.49 16.02 -7.72
CA SER A 50 -8.56 15.68 -6.77
C SER A 50 -9.87 15.37 -7.48
N LEU A 51 -10.26 16.20 -8.46
CA LEU A 51 -11.45 15.96 -9.26
C LEU A 51 -11.28 14.70 -10.12
N GLY A 52 -10.09 14.49 -10.71
CA GLY A 52 -9.78 13.29 -11.49
C GLY A 52 -10.01 12.01 -10.68
N GLU A 53 -9.46 11.91 -9.47
CA GLU A 53 -9.64 10.74 -8.60
C GLU A 53 -11.10 10.51 -8.19
N GLU A 54 -11.84 11.58 -7.90
CA GLU A 54 -13.26 11.51 -7.56
C GLU A 54 -14.08 10.96 -8.73
N LEU A 55 -13.93 11.56 -9.92
CA LEU A 55 -14.63 11.13 -11.13
C LEU A 55 -14.21 9.71 -11.54
N ARG A 56 -12.94 9.33 -11.38
CA ARG A 56 -12.43 7.98 -11.68
C ARG A 56 -13.16 6.93 -10.83
N CYS A 57 -13.38 7.20 -9.54
CA CYS A 57 -14.16 6.32 -8.67
C CYS A 57 -15.63 6.20 -9.11
N GLY A 58 -16.22 7.30 -9.58
CA GLY A 58 -17.55 7.28 -10.19
C GLY A 58 -17.60 6.46 -11.48
N ASN A 59 -16.60 6.61 -12.36
CA ASN A 59 -16.51 5.87 -13.61
C ASN A 59 -16.37 4.37 -13.38
N GLU A 60 -15.59 3.94 -12.37
CA GLU A 60 -15.46 2.53 -11.97
C GLU A 60 -16.85 1.90 -11.69
N ILE A 61 -17.71 2.60 -10.95
CA ILE A 61 -19.07 2.12 -10.63
C ILE A 61 -19.96 2.04 -11.87
N ILE A 62 -19.98 3.11 -12.68
CA ILE A 62 -20.91 3.24 -13.80
C ILE A 62 -20.49 2.33 -14.96
N SER A 63 -19.21 2.34 -15.33
CA SER A 63 -18.68 1.54 -16.43
C SER A 63 -18.84 0.04 -16.19
N GLU A 64 -18.61 -0.45 -14.97
CA GLU A 64 -18.83 -1.86 -14.64
C GLU A 64 -20.30 -2.28 -14.84
N ARG A 65 -21.26 -1.41 -14.50
CA ARG A 65 -22.69 -1.66 -14.73
C ARG A 65 -23.04 -1.62 -16.21
N LEU A 66 -22.49 -0.66 -16.96
CA LEU A 66 -22.71 -0.56 -18.40
C LEU A 66 -22.24 -1.82 -19.12
N LEU A 67 -21.04 -2.30 -18.83
CA LEU A 67 -20.47 -3.50 -19.47
C LEU A 67 -21.32 -4.76 -19.26
N LYS A 68 -22.04 -4.87 -18.14
CA LYS A 68 -22.98 -5.97 -17.87
C LYS A 68 -24.28 -5.88 -18.68
N ASN A 69 -24.69 -4.66 -19.03
CA ASN A 69 -26.04 -4.38 -19.55
C ASN A 69 -26.07 -3.89 -21.00
N ILE A 70 -24.93 -3.53 -21.62
CA ILE A 70 -24.87 -3.09 -23.02
C ILE A 70 -25.44 -4.19 -23.93
N GLY A 71 -26.57 -3.91 -24.58
CA GLY A 71 -27.19 -4.68 -25.67
C GLY A 71 -26.70 -4.24 -27.05
N LEU A 72 -27.00 -4.98 -28.12
CA LEU A 72 -26.82 -4.49 -29.50
C LEU A 72 -27.90 -3.42 -29.76
N ASN A 73 -27.62 -2.15 -29.46
CA ASN A 73 -28.54 -1.07 -29.82
C ASN A 73 -28.12 -0.49 -31.16
N THR A 74 -29.01 -0.60 -32.15
CA THR A 74 -28.85 -0.06 -33.50
C THR A 74 -29.24 1.41 -33.61
N ASN A 75 -29.84 1.98 -32.57
CA ASN A 75 -30.21 3.38 -32.46
C ASN A 75 -29.36 4.02 -31.36
N SER A 76 -28.40 4.86 -31.75
CA SER A 76 -27.56 5.60 -30.81
C SER A 76 -28.08 7.04 -30.67
N GLU A 77 -28.67 7.33 -29.52
CA GLU A 77 -28.92 8.72 -29.13
C GLU A 77 -27.57 9.40 -28.86
N LYS A 78 -27.47 10.71 -29.12
CA LYS A 78 -26.25 11.45 -28.79
C LYS A 78 -26.09 11.49 -27.26
N THR A 79 -24.88 11.22 -26.78
CA THR A 79 -24.56 11.32 -25.35
C THR A 79 -24.81 12.74 -24.85
N ASP A 80 -25.59 12.85 -23.78
CA ASP A 80 -25.85 14.13 -23.12
C ASP A 80 -24.69 14.50 -22.20
N ILE A 81 -23.82 15.38 -22.70
CA ILE A 81 -22.61 15.80 -22.01
C ILE A 81 -22.92 16.53 -20.71
N GLU A 82 -24.05 17.24 -20.62
CA GLU A 82 -24.43 18.00 -19.42
C GLU A 82 -24.72 17.07 -18.23
N ASN A 83 -25.19 15.86 -18.50
CA ASN A 83 -25.50 14.86 -17.48
C ASN A 83 -24.31 13.97 -17.09
N LEU A 84 -23.21 13.94 -17.86
CA LEU A 84 -22.06 13.06 -17.57
C LEU A 84 -21.39 13.36 -16.23
N LEU A 85 -21.16 14.65 -15.94
CA LEU A 85 -20.47 15.04 -14.72
C LEU A 85 -21.33 14.78 -13.47
N PRO A 86 -22.63 15.16 -13.43
CA PRO A 86 -23.54 14.74 -12.36
C PRO A 86 -23.62 13.22 -12.17
N ASP A 87 -23.61 12.45 -13.26
CA ASP A 87 -23.64 10.98 -13.18
C ASP A 87 -22.40 10.45 -12.48
N LEU A 88 -21.22 10.90 -12.91
CA LEU A 88 -19.95 10.51 -12.30
C LEU A 88 -19.88 10.89 -10.82
N PHE A 89 -20.36 12.08 -10.44
CA PHE A 89 -20.46 12.47 -9.03
C PHE A 89 -21.39 11.56 -8.23
N LEU A 90 -22.56 11.18 -8.77
CA LEU A 90 -23.43 10.20 -8.11
C LEU A 90 -22.70 8.87 -7.88
N GLY A 91 -21.97 8.39 -8.89
CA GLY A 91 -21.12 7.20 -8.78
C GLY A 91 -20.04 7.34 -7.70
N ALA A 92 -19.39 8.49 -7.62
CA ALA A 92 -18.34 8.78 -6.64
C ALA A 92 -18.90 8.82 -5.21
N HIS A 93 -20.06 9.46 -5.01
CA HIS A 93 -20.76 9.44 -3.73
C HIS A 93 -21.16 8.02 -3.33
N TYR A 94 -21.69 7.22 -4.27
CA TYR A 94 -22.00 5.82 -4.00
C TYR A 94 -20.74 5.06 -3.57
N TRP A 95 -19.62 5.23 -4.27
CA TRP A 95 -18.34 4.61 -3.94
C TRP A 95 -17.92 4.93 -2.50
N SER A 96 -18.04 6.20 -2.08
CA SER A 96 -17.70 6.65 -0.71
C SER A 96 -18.67 6.16 0.37
N VAL A 97 -19.97 6.04 0.07
CA VAL A 97 -21.00 5.61 1.03
C VAL A 97 -21.03 4.09 1.17
N ARG A 98 -20.82 3.35 0.08
CA ARG A 98 -20.81 1.88 0.04
C ARG A 98 -19.84 1.30 1.08
N ASP A 99 -18.67 1.91 1.26
CA ASP A 99 -17.68 1.40 2.19
C ASP A 99 -18.12 1.58 3.65
N LYS A 100 -18.80 2.69 3.98
CA LYS A 100 -19.43 2.93 5.29
C LYS A 100 -20.56 1.93 5.58
N VAL A 101 -21.35 1.59 4.56
CA VAL A 101 -22.35 0.52 4.65
C VAL A 101 -21.67 -0.78 5.11
N TYR A 102 -20.55 -1.17 4.52
CA TYR A 102 -19.81 -2.37 4.91
C TYR A 102 -19.21 -2.29 6.31
N TYR A 103 -18.59 -1.18 6.69
CA TYR A 103 -18.05 -1.00 8.05
C TYR A 103 -19.14 -1.19 9.12
N SER A 104 -20.34 -0.63 8.87
CA SER A 104 -21.49 -0.78 9.75
C SER A 104 -22.04 -2.22 9.88
N TYR A 105 -21.72 -3.12 8.95
CA TYR A 105 -22.08 -4.54 9.06
C TYR A 105 -21.13 -5.30 9.99
N ALA A 106 -19.86 -4.92 10.05
CA ALA A 106 -18.85 -5.62 10.85
C ALA A 106 -18.75 -5.07 12.28
N ASN A 107 -18.81 -3.75 12.42
CA ASN A 107 -18.84 -3.08 13.71
C ASN A 107 -19.99 -2.06 13.69
N HIS A 108 -21.11 -2.36 14.36
CA HIS A 108 -22.28 -1.49 14.39
C HIS A 108 -21.99 -0.13 15.02
N ASP A 109 -21.02 -0.05 15.91
CA ASP A 109 -20.67 1.19 16.61
C ASP A 109 -19.75 2.08 15.78
N SER A 110 -19.14 1.56 14.71
CA SER A 110 -18.21 2.32 13.85
C SER A 110 -18.90 3.41 13.03
N ILE A 111 -20.17 3.21 12.64
CA ILE A 111 -20.94 4.14 11.81
C ILE A 111 -22.32 4.36 12.43
N LYS A 112 -22.67 5.63 12.66
CA LYS A 112 -23.97 6.04 13.16
C LYS A 112 -24.85 6.54 12.02
N TRP A 113 -26.04 5.95 11.89
CA TRP A 113 -27.03 6.32 10.87
C TRP A 113 -28.18 7.08 11.52
N LYS A 114 -28.47 8.29 11.03
CA LYS A 114 -29.60 9.11 11.51
C LYS A 114 -30.51 9.46 10.34
N LYS A 115 -31.82 9.47 10.58
CA LYS A 115 -32.83 9.97 9.65
C LYS A 115 -33.79 10.89 10.39
N THR A 116 -33.97 12.09 9.88
CA THR A 116 -34.99 13.06 10.32
C THR A 116 -35.72 13.55 9.07
N ASP A 117 -36.98 13.16 8.92
CA ASP A 117 -37.74 13.36 7.68
C ASP A 117 -36.99 12.84 6.45
N ASN A 118 -36.63 13.73 5.51
CA ASN A 118 -35.87 13.41 4.30
C ASN A 118 -34.35 13.62 4.47
N ASN A 119 -33.90 14.12 5.62
CA ASN A 119 -32.48 14.32 5.89
C ASN A 119 -31.88 13.04 6.49
N ILE A 120 -30.83 12.54 5.87
CA ILE A 120 -30.08 11.37 6.32
C ILE A 120 -28.64 11.80 6.62
N CYS A 121 -28.13 11.41 7.78
CA CYS A 121 -26.78 11.71 8.20
C CYS A 121 -26.05 10.40 8.53
N ILE A 122 -24.89 10.19 7.91
CA ILE A 122 -23.98 9.07 8.14
C ILE A 122 -22.74 9.59 8.84
N GLU A 123 -22.61 9.32 10.14
CA GLU A 123 -21.50 9.78 10.96
C GLU A 123 -20.52 8.65 11.24
N LEU A 124 -19.23 8.94 11.19
CA LEU A 124 -18.18 7.98 11.47
C LEU A 124 -17.69 8.14 12.92
N ASN A 125 -17.79 7.08 13.72
CA ASN A 125 -17.39 7.10 15.12
C ASN A 125 -15.97 6.55 15.36
N ASP A 126 -15.50 5.65 14.48
CA ASP A 126 -14.19 5.00 14.62
C ASP A 126 -13.12 5.71 13.78
N LYS A 127 -12.35 6.60 14.43
CA LYS A 127 -11.31 7.41 13.78
C LYS A 127 -10.21 6.61 13.08
N SER A 128 -9.98 5.34 13.46
CA SER A 128 -9.00 4.48 12.79
C SER A 128 -9.29 4.29 11.30
N ILE A 129 -10.57 4.44 10.89
CA ILE A 129 -10.98 4.39 9.48
C ILE A 129 -10.37 5.56 8.70
N PHE A 130 -10.49 6.79 9.22
CA PHE A 130 -9.92 7.96 8.55
C PHE A 130 -8.39 7.95 8.59
N ARG A 131 -7.78 7.51 9.70
CA ARG A 131 -6.33 7.29 9.76
C ARG A 131 -5.86 6.35 8.65
N GLN A 132 -6.51 5.20 8.48
CA GLN A 132 -6.16 4.23 7.44
C GLN A 132 -6.21 4.87 6.04
N LEU A 133 -7.30 5.57 5.71
CA LEU A 133 -7.48 6.19 4.40
C LEU A 133 -6.45 7.30 4.13
N VAL A 134 -6.08 8.08 5.15
CA VAL A 134 -5.05 9.12 5.03
C VAL A 134 -3.67 8.48 4.90
N SER A 135 -3.35 7.50 5.74
CA SER A 135 -2.05 6.81 5.73
C SER A 135 -1.72 6.23 4.35
N GLU A 136 -2.66 5.55 3.70
CA GLU A 136 -2.44 4.99 2.37
C GLU A 136 -2.04 6.04 1.31
N ARG A 137 -2.67 7.21 1.38
CA ARG A 137 -2.34 8.34 0.51
C ARG A 137 -0.97 8.94 0.87
N GLN A 138 -0.59 8.96 2.15
CA GLN A 138 0.74 9.37 2.58
C GLN A 138 1.81 8.39 2.07
N THR A 139 1.60 7.08 2.21
CA THR A 139 2.51 6.05 1.67
C THR A 139 2.66 6.18 0.16
N PHE A 140 1.56 6.36 -0.58
CA PHE A 140 1.59 6.59 -2.02
C PHE A 140 2.45 7.81 -2.39
N ARG A 141 2.30 8.91 -1.65
CA ARG A 141 3.15 10.10 -1.83
C ARG A 141 4.61 9.81 -1.52
N LEU A 142 4.92 9.15 -0.39
CA LEU A 142 6.31 8.83 -0.02
C LEU A 142 7.00 7.99 -1.09
N ASN A 143 6.32 6.99 -1.65
CA ASN A 143 6.81 6.22 -2.80
C ASN A 143 7.09 7.13 -4.01
N SER A 144 6.24 8.13 -4.23
CA SER A 144 6.37 9.12 -5.31
C SER A 144 7.57 10.05 -5.17
N ILE A 145 7.97 10.42 -3.95
CA ILE A 145 9.00 11.44 -3.69
C ILE A 145 10.33 10.91 -3.11
N SER A 146 10.43 9.61 -2.88
CA SER A 146 11.59 8.93 -2.29
C SER A 146 12.94 9.47 -2.76
N SER A 147 13.93 9.58 -1.85
CA SER A 147 15.29 10.05 -2.16
C SER A 147 16.02 9.19 -3.19
N LYS A 148 15.66 7.91 -3.32
CA LYS A 148 16.07 7.02 -4.43
C LYS A 148 15.66 7.57 -5.81
N ASN A 149 14.69 8.48 -5.86
CA ASN A 149 14.18 9.14 -7.06
C ASN A 149 14.95 10.44 -7.40
N LYS A 150 15.81 10.98 -6.52
CA LYS A 150 16.57 12.24 -6.80
C LYS A 150 17.51 12.14 -8.01
N LYS A 151 17.90 10.92 -8.43
CA LYS A 151 18.67 10.66 -9.66
C LYS A 151 17.80 10.55 -10.91
N ASN A 152 16.50 10.29 -10.74
CA ASN A 152 15.50 10.28 -11.80
C ASN A 152 14.83 11.65 -11.82
N THR A 153 15.59 12.70 -12.13
CA THR A 153 14.98 13.89 -12.74
C THR A 153 14.43 13.40 -14.07
N PHE A 154 13.17 12.94 -14.09
CA PHE A 154 12.50 12.59 -15.33
C PHE A 154 12.63 13.83 -16.21
N SER A 155 13.42 13.72 -17.29
CA SER A 155 13.38 14.72 -18.35
C SER A 155 11.90 14.85 -18.70
N ASN A 156 11.42 16.09 -18.81
CA ASN A 156 9.98 16.31 -18.92
C ASN A 156 9.54 15.74 -20.28
N ALA A 157 9.18 14.46 -20.31
CA ALA A 157 8.75 13.76 -21.52
C ALA A 157 7.61 14.52 -22.18
N THR A 158 6.78 15.18 -21.35
CA THR A 158 5.79 16.17 -21.76
C THR A 158 6.38 17.32 -22.59
N ASP A 159 7.47 17.95 -22.14
CA ASP A 159 8.10 19.05 -22.89
C ASP A 159 8.75 18.55 -24.18
N LEU A 160 9.37 17.37 -24.16
CA LEU A 160 9.97 16.75 -25.35
C LEU A 160 8.93 16.39 -26.41
N LEU A 161 7.74 15.93 -26.00
CA LEU A 161 6.65 15.51 -26.88
C LEU A 161 5.79 16.66 -27.40
N LYS A 162 6.09 17.90 -27.01
CA LYS A 162 5.34 19.06 -27.45
C LYS A 162 5.58 19.34 -28.93
N ASP A 163 4.50 19.53 -29.68
CA ASP A 163 4.51 19.84 -31.13
C ASP A 163 5.17 18.74 -32.00
N THR A 164 5.38 17.54 -31.45
CA THR A 164 5.90 16.37 -32.20
C THR A 164 4.76 15.55 -32.80
N ILE A 165 5.11 14.62 -33.69
CA ILE A 165 4.19 13.60 -34.20
C ILE A 165 4.29 12.37 -33.29
N ALA A 166 3.15 11.89 -32.80
CA ALA A 166 3.08 10.71 -31.93
C ALA A 166 3.79 9.51 -32.56
N PHE A 167 4.69 8.88 -31.79
CA PHE A 167 5.48 7.71 -32.20
C PHE A 167 6.35 7.89 -33.46
N ASP A 168 6.67 9.13 -33.86
CA ASP A 168 7.64 9.38 -34.93
C ASP A 168 9.08 9.23 -34.42
N PHE A 169 9.59 8.00 -34.46
CA PHE A 169 10.96 7.67 -34.06
C PHE A 169 12.05 8.20 -35.02
N SER A 170 11.71 9.02 -36.01
CA SER A 170 12.70 9.81 -36.75
C SER A 170 13.05 11.13 -36.06
N ASP A 171 12.22 11.57 -35.10
CA ASP A 171 12.46 12.75 -34.26
C ASP A 171 13.24 12.36 -32.99
N GLN A 172 14.37 13.03 -32.73
CA GLN A 172 15.19 12.80 -31.55
C GLN A 172 14.44 13.09 -30.25
N ASN A 173 13.53 14.06 -30.23
CA ASN A 173 12.75 14.36 -29.03
C ASN A 173 11.81 13.20 -28.65
N VAL A 174 11.27 12.49 -29.64
CA VAL A 174 10.42 11.30 -29.41
C VAL A 174 11.25 10.14 -28.87
N ILE A 175 12.49 9.98 -29.34
CA ILE A 175 13.44 8.98 -28.82
C ILE A 175 13.79 9.32 -27.36
N ASP A 176 14.20 10.56 -27.08
CA ASP A 176 14.58 10.99 -25.73
C ASP A 176 13.41 10.90 -24.74
N ALA A 177 12.19 11.20 -25.20
CA ALA A 177 10.98 11.03 -24.39
C ALA A 177 10.69 9.55 -24.08
N THR A 178 10.93 8.65 -25.04
CA THR A 178 10.77 7.21 -24.87
C THR A 178 11.72 6.67 -23.80
N GLU A 179 13.00 7.07 -23.82
CA GLU A 179 13.98 6.67 -22.80
C GLU A 179 13.59 7.17 -21.39
N SER A 180 13.04 8.39 -21.31
CA SER A 180 12.51 8.94 -20.06
C SER A 180 11.31 8.14 -19.54
N ILE A 181 10.39 7.78 -20.43
CA ILE A 181 9.21 6.96 -20.11
C ILE A 181 9.63 5.56 -19.64
N GLU A 182 10.59 4.92 -20.29
CA GLU A 182 11.13 3.62 -19.86
C GLU A 182 11.72 3.69 -18.45
N SER A 183 12.43 4.78 -18.14
CA SER A 183 12.93 5.05 -16.79
C SER A 183 11.80 5.25 -15.77
N GLU A 184 10.69 5.90 -16.16
CA GLU A 184 9.48 6.02 -15.34
C GLU A 184 8.81 4.67 -15.09
N ILE A 185 8.78 3.78 -16.08
CA ILE A 185 8.23 2.42 -15.92
C ILE A 185 9.03 1.65 -14.88
N GLU A 186 10.36 1.58 -15.01
CA GLU A 186 11.20 0.85 -14.05
C GLU A 186 11.05 1.42 -12.64
N TRP A 187 10.96 2.74 -12.53
CA TRP A 187 10.63 3.41 -11.27
C TRP A 187 9.28 2.94 -10.71
N LYS A 188 8.18 3.01 -11.48
CA LYS A 188 6.85 2.58 -11.04
C LYS A 188 6.84 1.12 -10.61
N MET A 189 7.44 0.24 -11.39
CA MET A 189 7.49 -1.19 -11.13
C MET A 189 8.20 -1.51 -9.81
N SER A 190 9.21 -0.73 -9.41
CA SER A 190 9.92 -0.89 -8.12
C SER A 190 9.08 -0.54 -6.88
N TYR A 191 7.99 0.23 -7.04
CA TYR A 191 7.11 0.65 -5.95
C TYR A 191 5.73 -0.02 -5.95
N TYR A 192 5.34 -0.66 -7.05
CA TYR A 192 4.14 -1.48 -7.07
C TYR A 192 4.24 -2.66 -6.10
N PHE A 193 3.08 -3.17 -5.70
CA PHE A 193 2.96 -4.40 -4.91
C PHE A 193 3.35 -5.59 -5.79
N SER A 194 4.66 -5.78 -6.00
CA SER A 194 5.23 -6.93 -6.69
C SER A 194 6.37 -7.50 -5.86
N TYR A 195 6.02 -8.48 -5.02
CA TYR A 195 6.99 -9.30 -4.29
C TYR A 195 7.39 -10.58 -5.04
N ILE A 196 6.77 -10.82 -6.19
CA ILE A 196 7.09 -11.92 -7.08
C ILE A 196 8.14 -11.39 -8.09
N PRO A 197 9.28 -12.08 -8.26
CA PRO A 197 10.27 -11.69 -9.26
C PRO A 197 9.64 -11.57 -10.65
N GLU A 198 10.02 -10.53 -11.41
CA GLU A 198 9.45 -10.29 -12.74
C GLU A 198 9.73 -11.42 -13.73
N ASP A 199 10.84 -12.14 -13.56
CA ASP A 199 11.25 -13.30 -14.37
C ASP A 199 10.64 -14.62 -13.90
N SER A 200 9.70 -14.58 -12.95
CA SER A 200 9.11 -15.78 -12.36
C SER A 200 8.39 -16.67 -13.37
N SER A 201 8.72 -17.95 -13.34
CA SER A 201 8.12 -19.02 -14.14
C SER A 201 6.85 -19.61 -13.53
N ILE A 202 6.24 -18.94 -12.55
CA ILE A 202 4.96 -19.38 -11.97
C ILE A 202 3.88 -19.31 -13.04
N GLU A 203 3.17 -20.42 -13.23
CA GLU A 203 2.00 -20.47 -14.08
C GLU A 203 0.79 -19.84 -13.37
N ILE A 204 0.17 -18.88 -14.03
CA ILE A 204 -0.98 -18.11 -13.57
C ILE A 204 -2.00 -18.08 -14.70
N ARG A 205 -3.17 -18.68 -14.48
CA ARG A 205 -4.30 -18.67 -15.42
C ARG A 205 -3.93 -19.18 -16.83
N GLY A 206 -2.91 -20.02 -16.99
CA GLY A 206 -2.49 -20.59 -18.29
C GLY A 206 -1.45 -19.78 -19.08
N TYR A 207 -0.77 -18.84 -18.43
CA TYR A 207 0.48 -18.20 -18.89
C TYR A 207 1.43 -18.01 -17.71
N LEU A 208 2.68 -17.62 -17.95
CA LEU A 208 3.65 -17.38 -16.89
C LEU A 208 3.49 -15.96 -16.30
N TYR A 209 3.83 -15.77 -15.03
CA TYR A 209 3.86 -14.43 -14.43
C TYR A 209 4.79 -13.48 -15.21
N SER A 210 5.94 -13.97 -15.67
CA SER A 210 6.84 -13.18 -16.52
C SER A 210 6.20 -12.77 -17.86
N GLU A 211 5.39 -13.62 -18.48
CA GLU A 211 4.63 -13.26 -19.68
C GLU A 211 3.63 -12.13 -19.38
N PHE A 212 2.95 -12.19 -18.21
CA PHE A 212 2.07 -11.10 -17.76
C PHE A 212 2.83 -9.80 -17.56
N ILE A 213 3.97 -9.82 -16.87
CA ILE A 213 4.77 -8.61 -16.61
C ILE A 213 5.27 -7.99 -17.91
N SER A 214 5.78 -8.78 -18.85
CA SER A 214 6.23 -8.28 -20.16
C SER A 214 5.11 -7.58 -20.92
N VAL A 215 3.92 -8.19 -21.00
CA VAL A 215 2.76 -7.57 -21.66
C VAL A 215 2.29 -6.31 -20.91
N TYR A 216 2.26 -6.36 -19.58
CA TYR A 216 1.85 -5.22 -18.76
C TYR A 216 2.80 -4.02 -18.93
N LYS A 217 4.12 -4.22 -18.92
CA LYS A 217 5.11 -3.16 -19.16
C LYS A 217 4.90 -2.48 -20.51
N VAL A 218 4.58 -3.24 -21.57
CA VAL A 218 4.27 -2.67 -22.90
C VAL A 218 3.01 -1.80 -22.86
N ILE A 219 1.95 -2.22 -22.17
CA ILE A 219 0.72 -1.41 -22.04
C ILE A 219 0.97 -0.15 -21.21
N ILE A 220 1.74 -0.24 -20.12
CA ILE A 220 2.13 0.95 -19.33
C ILE A 220 2.93 1.92 -20.20
N PHE A 221 3.85 1.42 -21.03
CA PHE A 221 4.61 2.26 -21.96
C PHE A 221 3.68 3.08 -22.87
N TYR A 222 2.72 2.42 -23.52
CA TYR A 222 1.74 3.12 -24.35
C TYR A 222 0.92 4.12 -23.54
N ALA A 223 0.44 3.74 -22.35
CA ALA A 223 -0.34 4.62 -21.50
C ALA A 223 0.46 5.85 -21.02
N LEU A 224 1.74 5.69 -20.67
CA LEU A 224 2.59 6.81 -20.26
C LEU A 224 2.92 7.72 -21.44
N PHE A 225 3.26 7.15 -22.60
CA PHE A 225 3.49 7.94 -23.81
C PHE A 225 2.28 8.80 -24.14
N GLU A 226 1.09 8.19 -24.19
CA GLU A 226 -0.16 8.87 -24.52
C GLU A 226 -0.55 9.91 -23.47
N ARG A 227 -0.30 9.62 -22.18
CA ARG A 227 -0.46 10.59 -21.09
C ARG A 227 0.42 11.83 -21.30
N HIS A 228 1.72 11.65 -21.51
CA HIS A 228 2.64 12.77 -21.71
C HIS A 228 2.35 13.53 -23.01
N TYR A 229 2.09 12.82 -24.10
CA TYR A 229 1.75 13.41 -25.39
C TYR A 229 0.43 14.21 -25.32
N SER A 230 -0.57 13.68 -24.64
CA SER A 230 -1.85 14.36 -24.38
C SER A 230 -1.68 15.63 -23.56
N MET A 231 -0.87 15.59 -22.50
CA MET A 231 -0.55 16.77 -21.70
C MET A 231 0.14 17.84 -22.53
N ALA A 232 1.14 17.44 -23.33
CA ALA A 232 1.95 18.35 -24.13
C ALA A 232 1.12 19.09 -25.19
N ASN A 233 0.18 18.38 -25.82
CA ASN A 233 -0.53 18.84 -27.00
C ASN A 233 -2.02 19.15 -26.76
N SER A 234 -2.50 19.04 -25.52
CA SER A 234 -3.91 19.30 -25.15
C SER A 234 -4.94 18.49 -25.94
N ILE A 235 -4.63 17.21 -26.21
CA ILE A 235 -5.52 16.28 -26.92
C ILE A 235 -6.10 15.22 -25.96
N SER A 236 -7.06 14.42 -26.44
CA SER A 236 -7.62 13.26 -25.71
C SER A 236 -6.51 12.32 -25.21
N SER A 237 -6.69 11.75 -24.01
CA SER A 237 -5.83 10.70 -23.46
C SER A 237 -6.55 9.36 -23.29
N VAL A 238 -7.82 9.26 -23.72
CA VAL A 238 -8.50 7.98 -23.88
C VAL A 238 -8.22 7.44 -25.27
N ILE A 239 -7.36 6.43 -25.33
CA ILE A 239 -6.98 5.81 -26.59
C ILE A 239 -7.84 4.58 -26.83
N THR A 240 -8.23 4.39 -28.08
CA THR A 240 -9.05 3.26 -28.46
C THR A 240 -8.33 2.36 -29.44
N TYR A 241 -8.28 1.07 -29.12
CA TYR A 241 -7.62 0.06 -29.95
C TYR A 241 -8.62 -1.05 -30.30
N THR A 242 -8.55 -1.57 -31.52
CA THR A 242 -9.11 -2.90 -31.78
C THR A 242 -8.27 -3.96 -31.06
N GLU A 243 -8.88 -5.10 -30.74
CA GLU A 243 -8.20 -6.25 -30.11
C GLU A 243 -7.01 -6.72 -30.95
N GLU A 244 -7.12 -6.68 -32.28
CA GLU A 244 -6.04 -7.05 -33.20
C GLU A 244 -4.89 -6.04 -33.19
N GLU A 245 -5.17 -4.74 -33.23
CA GLU A 245 -4.14 -3.68 -33.23
C GLU A 245 -3.27 -3.76 -31.97
N ILE A 246 -3.89 -3.80 -30.79
CA ILE A 246 -3.15 -3.82 -29.52
C ILE A 246 -2.36 -5.13 -29.36
N ALA A 247 -2.93 -6.26 -29.76
CA ALA A 247 -2.27 -7.55 -29.65
C ALA A 247 -1.05 -7.67 -30.58
N ASN A 248 -1.18 -7.18 -31.82
CA ASN A 248 -0.08 -7.17 -32.77
C ASN A 248 1.03 -6.20 -32.33
N ALA A 249 0.68 -5.02 -31.80
CA ALA A 249 1.65 -4.07 -31.26
C ALA A 249 2.44 -4.66 -30.09
N ILE A 250 1.76 -5.35 -29.16
CA ILE A 250 2.42 -6.05 -28.05
C ILE A 250 3.29 -7.20 -28.57
N GLN A 251 2.80 -8.01 -29.52
CA GLN A 251 3.57 -9.13 -30.06
C GLN A 251 4.89 -8.67 -30.71
N GLN A 252 4.92 -7.51 -31.36
CA GLN A 252 6.16 -6.95 -31.92
C GLN A 252 7.22 -6.68 -30.84
N LYS A 253 6.80 -6.35 -29.62
CA LYS A 253 7.67 -6.11 -28.47
C LYS A 253 7.97 -7.38 -27.66
N THR A 254 7.10 -8.37 -27.71
CA THR A 254 7.23 -9.66 -27.01
C THR A 254 7.05 -10.84 -28.00
N PRO A 255 7.97 -11.04 -28.95
CA PRO A 255 7.81 -12.01 -30.05
C PRO A 255 7.69 -13.47 -29.59
N GLU A 256 8.18 -13.79 -28.39
CA GLU A 256 8.10 -15.10 -27.75
C GLU A 256 6.70 -15.43 -27.21
N ILE A 257 5.82 -14.43 -27.01
CA ILE A 257 4.48 -14.62 -26.49
C ILE A 257 3.48 -14.70 -27.66
N SER A 258 2.74 -15.81 -27.74
CA SER A 258 1.72 -15.98 -28.81
C SER A 258 0.58 -14.95 -28.68
N ILE A 259 0.02 -14.48 -29.80
CA ILE A 259 -1.18 -13.59 -29.83
C ILE A 259 -2.30 -14.12 -28.92
N LYS A 260 -2.57 -15.44 -28.94
CA LYS A 260 -3.61 -16.05 -28.10
C LYS A 260 -3.38 -15.80 -26.61
N LYS A 261 -2.12 -15.90 -26.15
CA LYS A 261 -1.74 -15.58 -24.76
C LYS A 261 -1.81 -14.08 -24.51
N ILE A 262 -1.33 -13.25 -25.44
CA ILE A 262 -1.41 -11.78 -25.35
C ILE A 262 -2.87 -11.34 -25.16
N ASN A 263 -3.81 -11.75 -26.01
CA ASN A 263 -5.23 -11.39 -25.88
C ASN A 263 -5.80 -11.80 -24.52
N LYS A 264 -5.41 -12.98 -24.03
CA LYS A 264 -5.85 -13.46 -22.73
C LYS A 264 -5.27 -12.59 -21.60
N ILE A 265 -4.00 -12.22 -21.65
CA ILE A 265 -3.35 -11.36 -20.66
C ILE A 265 -4.00 -9.97 -20.67
N ILE A 266 -4.17 -9.34 -21.84
CA ILE A 266 -4.83 -8.02 -21.96
C ILE A 266 -6.26 -8.09 -21.42
N SER A 267 -6.99 -9.17 -21.68
CA SER A 267 -8.33 -9.38 -21.14
C SER A 267 -8.32 -9.52 -19.61
N ASP A 268 -7.39 -10.27 -19.03
CA ASP A 268 -7.25 -10.40 -17.57
C ASP A 268 -6.82 -9.06 -16.92
N ILE A 269 -5.96 -8.26 -17.58
CA ILE A 269 -5.62 -6.88 -17.19
C ILE A 269 -6.88 -6.02 -17.22
N SER A 270 -7.65 -6.05 -18.31
CA SER A 270 -8.87 -5.26 -18.45
C SER A 270 -9.87 -5.57 -17.32
N LEU A 271 -10.07 -6.86 -17.01
CA LEU A 271 -10.95 -7.31 -15.93
C LEU A 271 -10.50 -6.84 -14.53
N SER A 272 -9.20 -6.64 -14.33
CA SER A 272 -8.62 -6.21 -13.05
C SER A 272 -8.30 -4.72 -12.99
N SER A 273 -8.42 -3.99 -14.10
CA SER A 273 -7.98 -2.60 -14.23
C SER A 273 -8.83 -1.55 -13.50
N ARG A 274 -9.96 -1.97 -12.91
CA ARG A 274 -10.94 -1.05 -12.28
C ARG A 274 -11.42 0.02 -13.27
N SER A 275 -11.80 -0.43 -14.47
CA SER A 275 -12.32 0.40 -15.57
C SER A 275 -11.33 1.42 -16.16
N THR A 276 -10.03 1.22 -15.98
CA THR A 276 -9.00 2.07 -16.63
C THR A 276 -8.51 1.49 -17.96
N LEU A 277 -8.63 0.18 -18.16
CA LEU A 277 -8.57 -0.50 -19.45
C LEU A 277 -9.87 -1.29 -19.66
N ILE A 278 -10.77 -0.79 -20.49
CA ILE A 278 -12.10 -1.38 -20.68
C ILE A 278 -12.15 -2.17 -21.98
N PHE A 279 -12.47 -3.46 -21.90
CA PHE A 279 -12.74 -4.28 -23.07
C PHE A 279 -14.23 -4.35 -23.41
N LEU A 280 -14.63 -3.70 -24.50
CA LEU A 280 -15.95 -3.87 -25.08
C LEU A 280 -15.93 -5.06 -26.03
N LYS A 281 -16.13 -6.26 -25.46
CA LYS A 281 -16.06 -7.54 -26.17
C LYS A 281 -16.94 -7.61 -27.43
N LYS A 282 -18.08 -6.90 -27.45
CA LYS A 282 -19.00 -6.91 -28.59
C LYS A 282 -18.43 -6.23 -29.84
N GLU A 283 -17.56 -5.24 -29.63
CA GLU A 283 -16.91 -4.48 -30.70
C GLU A 283 -15.44 -4.90 -30.90
N SER A 284 -14.97 -5.87 -30.11
CA SER A 284 -13.54 -6.24 -30.04
C SER A 284 -12.65 -5.00 -29.89
N LYS A 285 -13.03 -4.11 -28.95
CA LYS A 285 -12.43 -2.78 -28.79
C LYS A 285 -12.01 -2.55 -27.34
N TYR A 286 -10.83 -1.96 -27.14
CA TYR A 286 -10.30 -1.56 -25.84
C TYR A 286 -10.27 -0.05 -25.72
N TYR A 287 -10.69 0.46 -24.56
CA TYR A 287 -10.54 1.87 -24.18
C TYR A 287 -9.48 1.96 -23.08
N LEU A 288 -8.39 2.63 -23.36
CA LEU A 288 -7.28 2.87 -22.43
C LEU A 288 -7.36 4.30 -21.91
N SER A 289 -7.69 4.47 -20.63
CA SER A 289 -7.68 5.76 -19.95
C SER A 289 -6.27 6.01 -19.41
N SER A 290 -5.44 6.71 -20.18
CA SER A 290 -3.98 6.73 -20.02
C SER A 290 -3.49 7.26 -18.66
N PHE A 291 -4.09 8.34 -18.14
CA PHE A 291 -3.77 8.83 -16.79
C PHE A 291 -4.20 7.83 -15.73
N SER A 292 -5.48 7.46 -15.75
CA SER A 292 -6.07 6.58 -14.75
C SER A 292 -5.34 5.24 -14.68
N PHE A 293 -4.99 4.66 -15.82
CA PHE A 293 -4.28 3.37 -15.91
C PHE A 293 -2.88 3.45 -15.32
N THR A 294 -2.15 4.56 -15.51
CA THR A 294 -0.78 4.73 -15.00
C THR A 294 -0.70 5.10 -13.51
N LEU A 295 -1.84 5.41 -12.89
CA LEU A 295 -1.96 5.71 -11.45
C LEU A 295 -2.35 4.48 -10.61
N ILE A 296 -2.85 3.41 -11.24
CA ILE A 296 -3.31 2.21 -10.53
C ILE A 296 -2.26 1.10 -10.59
N ASP A 297 -2.01 0.47 -9.44
CA ASP A 297 -1.25 -0.78 -9.37
C ASP A 297 -2.08 -1.96 -9.89
N ILE A 298 -1.92 -2.27 -11.17
CA ILE A 298 -2.58 -3.41 -11.83
C ILE A 298 -2.06 -4.75 -11.35
N ILE A 299 -0.81 -4.85 -10.89
CA ILE A 299 -0.23 -6.12 -10.42
C ILE A 299 -1.02 -6.62 -9.21
N SER A 300 -1.27 -5.74 -8.25
CA SER A 300 -2.07 -6.06 -7.06
C SER A 300 -3.49 -6.53 -7.42
N ASN A 301 -4.14 -5.85 -8.37
CA ASN A 301 -5.50 -6.17 -8.82
C ASN A 301 -5.55 -7.47 -9.63
N PHE A 302 -4.54 -7.72 -10.45
CA PHE A 302 -4.41 -8.94 -11.21
C PHE A 302 -4.21 -10.16 -10.30
N LEU A 303 -3.33 -10.05 -9.30
CA LEU A 303 -3.13 -11.09 -8.31
C LEU A 303 -4.41 -11.36 -7.49
N ARG A 304 -5.20 -10.32 -7.23
CA ARG A 304 -6.54 -10.45 -6.62
C ARG A 304 -7.52 -11.18 -7.53
N LEU A 305 -7.57 -10.87 -8.81
CA LEU A 305 -8.40 -11.59 -9.79
C LEU A 305 -8.01 -13.08 -9.84
N HIS A 306 -6.71 -13.37 -9.81
CA HIS A 306 -6.20 -14.74 -9.74
C HIS A 306 -6.62 -15.44 -8.44
N ALA A 307 -6.40 -14.82 -7.28
CA ALA A 307 -6.79 -15.38 -5.99
C ALA A 307 -8.29 -15.69 -5.88
N GLN A 308 -9.14 -14.91 -6.55
CA GLN A 308 -10.59 -15.15 -6.59
C GLN A 308 -10.97 -16.30 -7.53
N SER A 309 -10.25 -16.46 -8.63
CA SER A 309 -10.59 -17.45 -9.66
C SER A 309 -9.97 -18.82 -9.40
N GLU A 310 -8.74 -18.85 -8.90
CA GLU A 310 -7.93 -20.05 -8.67
C GLU A 310 -7.30 -20.02 -7.25
N PRO A 311 -8.13 -20.04 -6.19
CA PRO A 311 -7.67 -19.83 -4.81
C PRO A 311 -6.63 -20.86 -4.34
N ASP A 312 -6.78 -22.13 -4.73
CA ASP A 312 -5.86 -23.21 -4.33
C ASP A 312 -4.47 -23.04 -4.97
N ASN A 313 -4.44 -22.63 -6.24
CA ASN A 313 -3.20 -22.33 -6.95
C ASN A 313 -2.50 -21.11 -6.34
N PHE A 314 -3.27 -20.04 -6.07
CA PHE A 314 -2.74 -18.84 -5.41
C PHE A 314 -2.14 -19.15 -4.04
N SER A 315 -2.87 -19.91 -3.21
CA SER A 315 -2.40 -20.27 -1.86
C SER A 315 -1.14 -21.14 -1.90
N SER A 316 -1.04 -22.05 -2.87
CA SER A 316 0.08 -23.00 -2.95
C SER A 316 1.34 -22.38 -3.55
N ASN A 317 1.20 -21.49 -4.54
CA ASN A 317 2.32 -21.03 -5.35
C ASN A 317 2.71 -19.57 -5.15
N ILE A 318 1.79 -18.71 -4.67
CA ILE A 318 1.99 -17.25 -4.67
C ILE A 318 2.01 -16.67 -3.25
N ALA A 319 1.09 -17.08 -2.38
CA ALA A 319 0.93 -16.49 -1.05
C ALA A 319 2.22 -16.50 -0.22
N HIS A 320 2.98 -17.60 -0.26
CA HIS A 320 4.26 -17.73 0.44
C HIS A 320 5.36 -16.80 -0.08
N ILE A 321 5.40 -16.60 -1.40
CA ILE A 321 6.38 -15.73 -2.06
C ILE A 321 6.12 -14.28 -1.67
N ILE A 322 4.85 -13.87 -1.72
CA ILE A 322 4.41 -12.56 -1.25
C ILE A 322 4.84 -12.37 0.22
N GLY A 323 4.46 -13.29 1.11
CA GLY A 323 4.84 -13.28 2.53
C GLY A 323 6.33 -13.00 2.75
N LYS A 324 7.19 -13.80 2.10
CA LYS A 324 8.64 -13.66 2.20
C LYS A 324 9.19 -12.37 1.59
N GLY A 325 8.60 -11.88 0.51
CA GLY A 325 9.11 -10.68 -0.17
C GLY A 325 9.07 -9.43 0.69
N LEU A 326 8.03 -9.23 1.50
CA LEU A 326 7.97 -8.10 2.44
C LEU A 326 9.03 -8.23 3.54
N VAL A 327 9.20 -9.44 4.11
CA VAL A 327 10.25 -9.70 5.10
C VAL A 327 11.65 -9.40 4.54
N LEU A 328 11.93 -9.82 3.29
CA LEU A 328 13.19 -9.55 2.63
C LEU A 328 13.41 -8.05 2.34
N LYS A 329 12.36 -7.33 1.93
CA LYS A 329 12.43 -5.88 1.70
C LYS A 329 12.79 -5.14 3.00
N LEU A 330 12.13 -5.48 4.10
CA LEU A 330 12.42 -4.91 5.42
C LEU A 330 13.84 -5.21 5.87
N LYS A 331 14.27 -6.47 5.71
CA LYS A 331 15.64 -6.89 5.99
C LYS A 331 16.66 -6.04 5.24
N GLN A 332 16.48 -5.85 3.93
CA GLN A 332 17.38 -5.03 3.12
C GLN A 332 17.41 -3.56 3.57
N SER A 333 16.27 -3.00 3.95
CA SER A 333 16.18 -1.61 4.43
C SER A 333 16.91 -1.41 5.76
N PHE A 334 16.83 -2.35 6.70
CA PHE A 334 17.62 -2.27 7.93
C PHE A 334 19.12 -2.54 7.70
N GLU A 335 19.46 -3.61 6.97
CA GLU A 335 20.87 -4.03 6.76
C GLU A 335 21.68 -3.12 5.85
N GLN A 336 21.09 -2.07 5.27
CA GLN A 336 21.87 -1.02 4.61
C GLN A 336 22.70 -0.20 5.61
N HIS A 337 22.33 -0.22 6.90
CA HIS A 337 23.01 0.47 7.99
C HIS A 337 23.91 -0.49 8.76
N GLU A 338 25.14 -0.08 9.05
CA GLU A 338 26.18 -0.99 9.56
C GLU A 338 25.93 -1.53 10.98
N ASN A 339 25.16 -0.79 11.79
CA ASN A 339 24.78 -1.14 13.16
C ASN A 339 23.67 -2.20 13.24
N TYR A 340 23.00 -2.52 12.13
CA TYR A 340 21.89 -3.47 12.10
C TYR A 340 22.30 -4.87 11.61
N ARG A 341 21.67 -5.89 12.20
CA ARG A 341 21.64 -7.27 11.71
C ARG A 341 20.20 -7.78 11.75
N VAL A 342 19.74 -8.42 10.67
CA VAL A 342 18.34 -8.88 10.60
C VAL A 342 18.25 -10.39 10.42
N LEU A 343 17.51 -11.00 11.34
CA LEU A 343 17.13 -12.41 11.28
C LEU A 343 15.70 -12.54 10.79
N CYS A 344 15.44 -13.51 9.92
CA CYS A 344 14.11 -13.81 9.41
C CYS A 344 13.72 -15.23 9.81
N ASP A 345 12.42 -15.49 9.97
CA ASP A 345 11.88 -16.82 10.31
C ASP A 345 12.56 -17.46 11.55
N VAL A 346 12.76 -16.69 12.62
CA VAL A 346 13.48 -17.16 13.83
C VAL A 346 12.66 -18.22 14.55
N LYS A 347 13.16 -19.47 14.50
CA LYS A 347 12.44 -20.64 15.01
C LYS A 347 12.43 -20.71 16.53
N LEU A 348 11.23 -20.68 17.13
CA LEU A 348 11.03 -20.87 18.58
C LEU A 348 10.54 -22.27 18.95
N ASN A 349 10.14 -23.07 17.96
CA ASN A 349 9.59 -24.42 18.13
C ASN A 349 10.49 -25.41 18.90
N LYS A 350 11.80 -25.16 18.97
CA LYS A 350 12.77 -25.96 19.75
C LYS A 350 12.57 -25.84 21.26
N PHE A 351 11.88 -24.79 21.71
CA PHE A 351 11.57 -24.54 23.12
C PHE A 351 10.17 -25.06 23.47
N ASP A 352 9.17 -24.73 22.65
CA ASP A 352 7.83 -25.29 22.72
C ASP A 352 7.22 -25.27 21.30
N LEU A 353 6.63 -26.40 20.88
CA LEU A 353 5.97 -26.56 19.59
C LEU A 353 4.79 -25.58 19.37
N LYS A 354 4.27 -24.96 20.43
CA LYS A 354 3.20 -23.97 20.38
C LYS A 354 3.70 -22.54 20.18
N LEU A 355 4.99 -22.28 20.35
CA LEU A 355 5.54 -20.94 20.15
C LEU A 355 5.55 -20.60 18.66
N PRO A 356 4.98 -19.45 18.26
CA PRO A 356 5.10 -18.97 16.89
C PRO A 356 6.56 -18.56 16.62
N ASP A 357 6.95 -18.62 15.35
CA ASP A 357 8.25 -18.10 14.92
C ASP A 357 8.21 -16.56 14.90
N ILE A 358 9.38 -15.91 15.00
CA ILE A 358 9.49 -14.46 14.80
C ILE A 358 9.75 -14.23 13.32
N ASP A 359 8.83 -13.57 12.62
CA ASP A 359 8.96 -13.32 11.17
C ASP A 359 10.20 -12.46 10.86
N ILE A 360 10.40 -11.39 11.62
CA ILE A 360 11.58 -10.53 11.51
C ILE A 360 12.08 -10.10 12.89
N LEU A 361 13.38 -10.24 13.12
CA LEU A 361 14.08 -9.74 14.30
C LEU A 361 15.23 -8.86 13.82
N ALA A 362 15.03 -7.54 13.87
CA ALA A 362 16.08 -6.57 13.59
C ALA A 362 16.79 -6.21 14.89
N ILE A 363 18.11 -6.41 14.92
CA ILE A 363 18.96 -6.19 16.09
C ILE A 363 19.89 -5.04 15.74
N SER A 364 19.78 -3.93 16.45
CA SER A 364 20.73 -2.80 16.38
C SER A 364 21.73 -2.86 17.51
N TYR A 365 23.01 -2.62 17.20
CA TYR A 365 24.03 -2.29 18.18
C TYR A 365 23.98 -0.80 18.53
N GLU A 366 23.81 -0.48 19.80
CA GLU A 366 23.69 0.88 20.30
C GLU A 366 24.82 1.22 21.28
N PRO A 367 25.79 2.07 20.89
CA PRO A 367 26.89 2.50 21.74
C PRO A 367 26.38 3.03 23.09
N SER A 368 27.09 2.68 24.17
CA SER A 368 26.73 3.00 25.57
C SER A 368 25.45 2.35 26.14
N LEU A 369 24.50 1.91 25.31
CA LEU A 369 23.27 1.25 25.75
C LEU A 369 23.42 -0.28 25.77
N GLY A 370 23.79 -0.86 24.63
CA GLY A 370 23.71 -2.29 24.39
C GLY A 370 23.10 -2.59 23.02
N PHE A 371 21.88 -3.14 23.03
CA PHE A 371 21.18 -3.53 21.81
C PHE A 371 19.72 -3.10 21.83
N HIS A 372 19.19 -2.80 20.65
CA HIS A 372 17.77 -2.54 20.43
C HIS A 372 17.21 -3.58 19.47
N LEU A 373 16.09 -4.19 19.83
CA LEU A 373 15.46 -5.25 19.05
C LEU A 373 14.07 -4.81 18.61
N PHE A 374 13.85 -4.79 17.30
CA PHE A 374 12.49 -4.78 16.75
C PHE A 374 12.05 -6.22 16.49
N ILE A 375 11.05 -6.66 17.24
CA ILE A 375 10.42 -7.98 17.14
C ILE A 375 9.16 -7.81 16.30
N GLY A 376 9.27 -8.16 15.03
CA GLY A 376 8.21 -7.94 14.04
C GLY A 376 7.44 -9.21 13.69
N GLU A 377 6.12 -9.11 13.70
CA GLU A 377 5.22 -10.04 13.01
C GLU A 377 4.75 -9.41 11.70
N VAL A 378 4.94 -10.12 10.59
CA VAL A 378 4.74 -9.59 9.24
C VAL A 378 3.52 -10.22 8.59
N LYS A 379 2.51 -9.41 8.28
CA LYS A 379 1.30 -9.83 7.58
C LYS A 379 1.23 -9.21 6.19
N ASN A 380 1.72 -9.94 5.21
CA ASN A 380 1.66 -9.51 3.81
C ASN A 380 0.43 -10.09 3.09
N ASN A 381 -0.61 -9.28 2.95
CA ASN A 381 -1.81 -9.63 2.18
C ASN A 381 -1.91 -8.75 0.94
N LEU A 382 -2.72 -9.19 -0.04
CA LEU A 382 -3.04 -8.35 -1.20
C LEU A 382 -3.66 -7.02 -0.74
N PRO A 383 -3.16 -5.85 -1.22
CA PRO A 383 -3.63 -4.54 -0.82
C PRO A 383 -5.13 -4.39 -1.01
N ALA A 384 -5.84 -4.04 0.06
CA ALA A 384 -7.27 -3.78 0.09
C ALA A 384 -7.67 -2.70 -0.94
N VAL A 385 -8.77 -2.98 -1.64
CA VAL A 385 -9.33 -2.08 -2.68
C VAL A 385 -10.70 -1.52 -2.31
N TRP A 386 -11.31 -2.06 -1.26
CA TRP A 386 -12.63 -1.68 -0.74
C TRP A 386 -12.82 -2.20 0.68
N ALA A 387 -13.83 -1.66 1.37
CA ALA A 387 -14.15 -1.96 2.76
C ALA A 387 -14.09 -3.45 3.17
N LYS A 388 -14.62 -4.39 2.36
CA LYS A 388 -14.67 -5.82 2.75
C LYS A 388 -13.30 -6.44 3.01
N ASP A 389 -12.26 -5.93 2.36
CA ASP A 389 -10.91 -6.48 2.51
C ASP A 389 -10.34 -6.16 3.90
N TYR A 390 -10.57 -4.94 4.39
CA TYR A 390 -10.20 -4.56 5.76
C TYR A 390 -10.99 -5.34 6.82
N LEU A 391 -12.26 -5.67 6.55
CA LEU A 391 -13.08 -6.44 7.49
C LEU A 391 -12.60 -7.88 7.69
N LYS A 392 -11.96 -8.48 6.67
CA LYS A 392 -11.32 -9.79 6.83
C LYS A 392 -10.16 -9.74 7.82
N ALA A 393 -9.47 -8.58 7.89
CA ALA A 393 -8.34 -8.34 8.78
C ALA A 393 -8.72 -8.33 10.26
N SER A 394 -9.87 -7.72 10.59
CA SER A 394 -10.32 -7.47 11.96
C SER A 394 -11.22 -8.55 12.55
N SER A 395 -11.61 -9.56 11.77
CA SER A 395 -12.40 -10.68 12.27
C SER A 395 -11.68 -11.48 13.37
N LYS A 396 -12.41 -12.31 14.14
CA LYS A 396 -11.82 -13.19 15.18
C LYS A 396 -10.70 -14.09 14.66
N ASN A 397 -10.77 -14.48 13.39
CA ASN A 397 -9.75 -15.29 12.71
C ASN A 397 -8.88 -14.46 11.74
N GLY A 398 -9.01 -13.14 11.81
CA GLY A 398 -8.33 -12.17 10.97
C GLY A 398 -6.84 -12.11 11.25
N TYR A 399 -6.08 -11.68 10.25
CA TYR A 399 -4.62 -11.74 10.28
C TYR A 399 -4.01 -10.76 11.30
N ILE A 400 -4.65 -9.62 11.55
CA ILE A 400 -4.17 -8.64 12.56
C ILE A 400 -4.43 -9.15 13.97
N THR A 401 -5.64 -9.66 14.24
CA THR A 401 -5.98 -10.28 15.52
C THR A 401 -5.02 -11.42 15.88
N LYS A 402 -4.66 -12.25 14.89
CA LYS A 402 -3.66 -13.30 15.06
C LYS A 402 -2.26 -12.74 15.31
N ALA A 403 -1.87 -11.70 14.57
CA ALA A 403 -0.57 -11.06 14.76
C ALA A 403 -0.39 -10.52 16.18
N ILE A 404 -1.39 -9.81 16.71
CA ILE A 404 -1.41 -9.31 18.09
C ILE A 404 -1.18 -10.46 19.07
N SER A 405 -1.97 -11.54 18.94
CA SER A 405 -1.83 -12.71 19.83
C SER A 405 -0.46 -13.39 19.71
N GLN A 406 0.11 -13.49 18.50
CA GLN A 406 1.41 -14.12 18.29
C GLN A 406 2.53 -13.29 18.92
N VAL A 407 2.52 -11.97 18.70
CA VAL A 407 3.51 -11.05 19.24
C VAL A 407 3.51 -11.05 20.78
N ASP A 408 2.35 -11.10 21.41
CA ASP A 408 2.27 -11.18 22.87
C ASP A 408 2.80 -12.52 23.41
N ILE A 409 2.50 -13.65 22.75
CA ILE A 409 3.07 -14.97 23.12
C ILE A 409 4.59 -14.97 22.99
N ILE A 410 5.12 -14.36 21.92
CA ILE A 410 6.57 -14.21 21.71
C ILE A 410 7.17 -13.37 22.84
N ASP A 411 6.56 -12.23 23.17
CA ASP A 411 7.05 -11.32 24.22
C ASP A 411 7.07 -11.99 25.60
N GLU A 412 6.02 -12.75 25.93
CA GLU A 412 5.97 -13.56 27.15
C GLU A 412 7.13 -14.56 27.21
N PHE A 413 7.40 -15.29 26.12
CA PHE A 413 8.52 -16.22 26.05
C PHE A 413 9.88 -15.51 26.16
N LEU A 414 10.08 -14.42 25.43
CA LEU A 414 11.33 -13.64 25.44
C LEU A 414 11.60 -12.91 26.77
N SER A 415 10.61 -12.89 27.66
CA SER A 415 10.74 -12.37 29.03
C SER A 415 11.03 -13.49 30.06
N THR A 416 11.18 -14.73 29.63
CA THR A 416 11.66 -15.85 30.47
C THR A 416 13.19 -15.94 30.45
N GLU A 417 13.79 -16.55 31.47
CA GLU A 417 15.25 -16.79 31.53
C GLU A 417 15.79 -17.54 30.29
N GLN A 418 15.00 -18.48 29.76
CA GLN A 418 15.36 -19.22 28.54
C GLN A 418 15.30 -18.34 27.29
N GLY A 419 14.27 -17.49 27.18
CA GLY A 419 14.13 -16.52 26.09
C GLY A 419 15.25 -15.47 26.12
N GLU A 420 15.57 -14.92 27.30
CA GLU A 420 16.64 -13.95 27.47
C GLU A 420 18.01 -14.51 27.07
N ARG A 421 18.34 -15.73 27.53
CA ARG A 421 19.57 -16.42 27.09
C ARG A 421 19.61 -16.61 25.58
N TYR A 422 18.47 -16.97 24.98
CA TYR A 422 18.40 -17.15 23.54
C TYR A 422 18.65 -15.84 22.79
N LEU A 423 18.11 -14.71 23.25
CA LEU A 423 18.42 -13.40 22.67
C LEU A 423 19.91 -13.05 22.78
N VAL A 424 20.53 -13.30 23.93
CA VAL A 424 21.97 -13.07 24.13
C VAL A 424 22.80 -13.92 23.16
N ASP A 425 22.42 -15.18 22.94
CA ASP A 425 23.09 -16.05 21.97
C ASP A 425 22.93 -15.53 20.54
N LEU A 426 21.73 -15.07 20.15
CA LEU A 426 21.49 -14.46 18.85
C LEU A 426 22.36 -13.21 18.65
N ILE A 427 22.44 -12.33 19.64
CA ILE A 427 23.30 -11.13 19.60
C ILE A 427 24.76 -11.52 19.40
N ARG A 428 25.29 -12.44 20.23
CA ARG A 428 26.68 -12.91 20.13
C ARG A 428 27.00 -13.55 18.78
N ILE A 429 26.04 -14.25 18.18
CA ILE A 429 26.23 -14.91 16.88
C ILE A 429 26.28 -13.89 15.73
N ASN A 430 25.50 -12.82 15.80
CA ASN A 430 25.36 -11.85 14.71
C ASN A 430 26.30 -10.65 14.81
N PHE A 431 26.86 -10.39 16.00
CA PHE A 431 27.84 -9.34 16.26
C PHE A 431 29.14 -9.92 16.84
N LYS A 432 29.71 -10.93 16.17
CA LYS A 432 30.93 -11.64 16.63
C LYS A 432 32.17 -10.76 16.58
N GLU A 433 32.15 -9.76 15.73
CA GLU A 433 33.18 -8.74 15.56
C GLU A 433 33.29 -7.82 16.77
N LEU A 434 32.20 -7.65 17.54
CA LEU A 434 32.17 -6.80 18.71
C LEU A 434 32.83 -7.50 19.90
N ASN A 435 33.83 -6.85 20.51
CA ASN A 435 34.36 -7.30 21.79
C ASN A 435 33.44 -6.84 22.93
N LEU A 436 32.32 -7.53 23.10
CA LEU A 436 31.27 -7.17 24.07
C LEU A 436 31.80 -7.02 25.50
N LYS A 437 32.84 -7.75 25.90
CA LYS A 437 33.44 -7.60 27.24
C LYS A 437 34.16 -6.27 27.41
N SER A 438 34.79 -5.78 26.34
CA SER A 438 35.47 -4.49 26.33
C SER A 438 34.46 -3.35 26.22
N LEU A 439 33.46 -3.50 25.37
CA LEU A 439 32.42 -2.47 25.14
C LEU A 439 31.49 -2.34 26.35
N PHE A 440 31.17 -3.46 27.01
CA PHE A 440 30.17 -3.54 28.07
C PHE A 440 30.69 -4.31 29.30
N PRO A 441 31.68 -3.76 30.04
CA PRO A 441 32.31 -4.45 31.17
C PRO A 441 31.36 -4.73 32.34
N HIS A 442 30.23 -4.02 32.42
CA HIS A 442 29.19 -4.18 33.45
C HIS A 442 27.95 -4.94 32.96
N GLY A 443 27.97 -5.48 31.74
CA GLY A 443 26.77 -5.94 31.04
C GLY A 443 26.18 -4.86 30.11
N PHE A 444 25.17 -5.24 29.33
CA PHE A 444 24.50 -4.37 28.36
C PHE A 444 22.99 -4.42 28.53
N CYS A 445 22.29 -3.37 28.11
CA CYS A 445 20.82 -3.33 28.11
C CYS A 445 20.28 -3.85 26.79
N VAL A 446 19.05 -4.37 26.81
CA VAL A 446 18.34 -4.80 25.61
C VAL A 446 16.95 -4.20 25.62
N ILE A 447 16.67 -3.32 24.65
CA ILE A 447 15.33 -2.79 24.42
C ILE A 447 14.60 -3.73 23.46
N LYS A 448 13.35 -4.07 23.77
CA LYS A 448 12.50 -4.96 22.97
C LYS A 448 11.24 -4.22 22.55
N ASP A 449 11.19 -3.80 21.30
CA ASP A 449 10.01 -3.19 20.70
C ASP A 449 9.25 -4.19 19.85
N LYS A 450 7.93 -4.19 20.03
CA LYS A 450 7.01 -5.09 19.34
C LYS A 450 6.38 -4.34 18.18
N LEU A 451 6.35 -4.97 17.01
CA LEU A 451 5.83 -4.32 15.81
C LEU A 451 4.98 -5.30 15.01
N ILE A 452 3.84 -4.85 14.53
CA ILE A 452 3.08 -5.56 13.50
C ILE A 452 3.27 -4.80 12.20
N ILE A 453 3.86 -5.47 11.21
CA ILE A 453 4.15 -4.87 9.92
C ILE A 453 3.20 -5.48 8.91
N THR A 454 2.45 -4.66 8.20
CA THR A 454 1.53 -5.16 7.16
C THR A 454 1.88 -4.59 5.80
N SER A 455 1.24 -5.08 4.74
CA SER A 455 1.42 -4.50 3.40
C SER A 455 0.75 -3.14 3.20
N GLN A 456 -0.25 -2.79 4.01
CA GLN A 456 -1.06 -1.57 3.80
C GLN A 456 -1.84 -1.11 5.04
N SER A 457 -2.29 -2.05 5.88
CA SER A 457 -3.07 -1.74 7.08
C SER A 457 -2.20 -1.14 8.21
N ILE A 458 -2.69 -0.08 8.82
CA ILE A 458 -2.12 0.57 10.00
C ILE A 458 -3.00 0.39 11.26
N GLY A 459 -3.82 -0.66 11.28
CA GLY A 459 -4.64 -1.00 12.47
C GLY A 459 -6.07 -0.47 12.42
N MET A 460 -6.65 -0.30 11.23
CA MET A 460 -8.08 -0.03 11.08
C MET A 460 -8.92 -1.02 11.90
N PHE A 461 -9.86 -0.50 12.70
CA PHE A 461 -10.67 -1.22 13.72
C PHE A 461 -9.92 -1.70 14.97
N PHE A 462 -8.67 -1.27 15.18
CA PHE A 462 -7.87 -1.57 16.36
C PHE A 462 -7.34 -0.30 17.05
N PRO A 463 -8.19 0.70 17.38
CA PRO A 463 -7.75 2.00 17.89
C PRO A 463 -7.14 1.96 19.30
N GLU A 464 -7.30 0.85 20.04
CA GLU A 464 -6.86 0.70 21.44
C GLU A 464 -5.69 -0.28 21.61
N VAL A 465 -5.06 -0.72 20.52
CA VAL A 465 -3.97 -1.70 20.57
C VAL A 465 -2.65 -1.01 20.91
N ASN A 466 -2.00 -1.43 21.99
CA ASN A 466 -0.71 -0.89 22.45
C ASN A 466 0.51 -1.35 21.63
N ILE A 467 0.29 -2.18 20.60
CA ILE A 467 1.34 -2.64 19.70
C ILE A 467 1.25 -1.80 18.42
N PRO A 468 2.29 -1.05 18.04
CA PRO A 468 2.29 -0.31 16.80
C PRO A 468 2.01 -1.21 15.59
N ILE A 469 1.11 -0.74 14.70
CA ILE A 469 0.78 -1.41 13.43
C ILE A 469 1.12 -0.43 12.31
N ILE A 470 2.08 -0.79 11.45
CA ILE A 470 2.56 0.09 10.39
C ILE A 470 2.60 -0.65 9.05
N ASP A 471 2.36 0.07 7.95
CA ASP A 471 2.58 -0.50 6.64
C ASP A 471 4.09 -0.52 6.30
N GLY A 472 4.51 -1.59 5.63
CA GLY A 472 5.92 -1.83 5.34
C GLY A 472 6.52 -0.81 4.37
N GLY A 473 5.70 -0.14 3.55
CA GLY A 473 6.16 0.94 2.68
C GLY A 473 6.63 2.13 3.50
N THR A 474 5.77 2.62 4.39
CA THR A 474 6.06 3.73 5.31
C THR A 474 7.23 3.41 6.22
N LEU A 475 7.27 2.19 6.80
CA LEU A 475 8.39 1.77 7.65
C LEU A 475 9.73 1.79 6.91
N CYS A 476 9.78 1.33 5.66
CA CYS A 476 11.00 1.43 4.85
C CYS A 476 11.42 2.87 4.60
N HIS A 477 10.49 3.80 4.37
CA HIS A 477 10.84 5.23 4.24
C HIS A 477 11.39 5.81 5.54
N ILE A 478 10.83 5.44 6.70
CA ILE A 478 11.33 5.85 8.01
C ILE A 478 12.77 5.34 8.21
N ILE A 479 13.03 4.06 7.93
CA ILE A 479 14.36 3.46 8.07
C ILE A 479 15.35 4.12 7.09
N ASP A 480 14.95 4.32 5.83
CA ASP A 480 15.78 4.97 4.82
C ASP A 480 16.14 6.41 5.20
N ALA A 481 15.22 7.15 5.87
CA ALA A 481 15.46 8.51 6.33
C ALA A 481 16.25 8.61 7.66
N SER A 482 16.39 7.51 8.40
CA SER A 482 16.97 7.49 9.76
C SER A 482 18.49 7.59 9.81
N ASP A 483 19.19 7.24 8.72
CA ASP A 483 20.66 7.07 8.71
C ASP A 483 21.16 6.13 9.83
N GLY A 484 20.38 5.09 10.13
CA GLY A 484 20.66 4.07 11.14
C GLY A 484 20.37 4.49 12.59
N ASP A 485 19.82 5.69 12.84
CA ASP A 485 19.41 6.10 14.18
C ASP A 485 18.12 5.39 14.61
N THR A 486 18.27 4.50 15.59
CA THR A 486 17.17 3.72 16.15
C THR A 486 16.15 4.59 16.89
N ASN A 487 16.56 5.69 17.52
CA ASN A 487 15.63 6.57 18.22
C ASN A 487 14.73 7.32 17.23
N TYR A 488 15.27 7.68 16.06
CA TYR A 488 14.48 8.26 14.97
C TYR A 488 13.41 7.27 14.49
N ILE A 489 13.79 6.01 14.27
CA ILE A 489 12.86 4.94 13.84
C ILE A 489 11.77 4.74 14.89
N GLN A 490 12.15 4.58 16.16
CA GLN A 490 11.23 4.37 17.27
C GLN A 490 10.26 5.54 17.42
N PHE A 491 10.74 6.78 17.39
CA PHE A 491 9.90 7.98 17.47
C PHE A 491 8.81 7.97 16.41
N HIS A 492 9.15 7.69 15.15
CA HIS A 492 8.18 7.70 14.06
C HIS A 492 7.20 6.53 14.10
N ILE A 493 7.59 5.38 14.64
CA ILE A 493 6.69 4.24 14.87
C ILE A 493 5.70 4.59 15.99
N ASP A 494 6.19 5.05 17.14
CA ASP A 494 5.38 5.31 18.33
C ASP A 494 4.41 6.49 18.12
N LYS A 495 4.83 7.47 17.32
CA LYS A 495 4.05 8.68 17.00
C LYS A 495 3.27 8.60 15.70
N HIS A 496 3.27 7.45 15.03
CA HIS A 496 2.67 7.33 13.69
C HIS A 496 1.19 7.76 13.68
N ASP A 497 0.38 7.23 14.59
CA ASP A 497 -1.05 7.56 14.69
C ASP A 497 -1.29 9.06 14.95
N GLU A 498 -0.51 9.66 15.86
CA GLU A 498 -0.58 11.10 16.16
C GLU A 498 -0.23 11.93 14.92
N ILE A 499 0.83 11.56 14.20
CA ILE A 499 1.27 12.24 12.98
C ILE A 499 0.19 12.16 11.89
N ILE A 500 -0.41 10.98 11.69
CA ILE A 500 -1.48 10.79 10.70
C ILE A 500 -2.75 11.56 11.09
N ASP A 501 -3.09 11.61 12.37
CA ASP A 501 -4.21 12.43 12.87
C ASP A 501 -4.00 13.91 12.56
N GLU A 502 -2.77 14.42 12.70
CA GLU A 502 -2.48 15.80 12.32
C GLU A 502 -2.59 16.04 10.80
N CYS A 503 -2.36 15.02 9.98
CA CYS A 503 -2.54 15.02 8.52
C CYS A 503 -4.01 14.88 8.07
N THR A 504 -4.92 14.68 9.02
CA THR A 504 -6.32 14.34 8.77
C THR A 504 -7.22 15.55 8.98
N GLU A 505 -8.02 15.88 7.97
CA GLU A 505 -9.12 16.85 8.08
C GLU A 505 -10.45 16.17 7.81
N GLU A 506 -11.30 16.10 8.83
CA GLU A 506 -12.66 15.60 8.71
C GLU A 506 -13.55 16.66 8.04
N CYS A 507 -14.29 16.27 7.00
CA CYS A 507 -15.25 17.12 6.33
C CYS A 507 -16.59 16.42 6.17
N ARG A 508 -17.63 17.19 5.86
CA ARG A 508 -18.96 16.66 5.51
C ARG A 508 -19.24 16.90 4.05
N GLU A 509 -19.58 15.82 3.37
CA GLU A 509 -20.12 15.87 2.01
C GLU A 509 -21.64 15.87 2.08
N GLU A 510 -22.28 16.58 1.15
CA GLU A 510 -23.74 16.70 1.04
C GLU A 510 -24.17 16.45 -0.41
N MET A 511 -25.22 15.64 -0.58
CA MET A 511 -25.79 15.36 -1.89
C MET A 511 -27.28 15.08 -1.81
N TYR A 512 -27.98 15.23 -2.94
CA TYR A 512 -29.36 14.80 -3.09
C TYR A 512 -29.44 13.44 -3.79
N ILE A 513 -30.23 12.53 -3.21
CA ILE A 513 -30.48 11.21 -3.78
C ILE A 513 -31.96 10.86 -3.74
N GLY A 514 -32.61 10.93 -4.90
CA GLY A 514 -34.07 10.90 -4.99
C GLY A 514 -34.66 12.02 -4.14
N ASP A 515 -35.52 11.67 -3.18
CA ASP A 515 -36.17 12.62 -2.27
C ASP A 515 -35.35 12.93 -1.00
N TYR A 516 -34.16 12.33 -0.85
CA TYR A 516 -33.36 12.45 0.36
C TYR A 516 -32.22 13.45 0.21
N ASN A 517 -31.99 14.24 1.26
CA ASN A 517 -30.75 14.98 1.44
C ASN A 517 -29.81 14.10 2.28
N LEU A 518 -28.70 13.68 1.70
CA LEU A 518 -27.72 12.81 2.33
C LEU A 518 -26.47 13.61 2.70
N GLN A 519 -26.15 13.61 3.98
CA GLN A 519 -24.88 14.11 4.53
C GLN A 519 -24.06 12.96 5.06
N TYR A 520 -22.76 12.94 4.78
CA TYR A 520 -21.87 11.92 5.33
C TYR A 520 -20.47 12.45 5.63
N ASP A 521 -19.86 11.91 6.67
CA ASP A 521 -18.49 12.26 7.04
C ASP A 521 -17.49 11.71 6.00
N ALA A 522 -16.51 12.51 5.64
CA ALA A 522 -15.45 12.21 4.70
C ALA A 522 -14.11 12.77 5.21
N VAL A 523 -13.03 12.48 4.51
CA VAL A 523 -11.68 12.87 4.92
C VAL A 523 -10.90 13.52 3.78
N LYS A 524 -10.25 14.63 4.13
CA LYS A 524 -9.27 15.35 3.31
C LYS A 524 -7.90 15.27 3.96
N ILE A 525 -6.88 15.44 3.14
CA ILE A 525 -5.50 15.61 3.60
C ILE A 525 -5.28 17.11 3.72
N ASN A 526 -5.03 17.60 4.94
CA ASN A 526 -4.67 19.01 5.16
C ASN A 526 -3.17 19.26 5.03
N LYS A 527 -2.32 18.27 5.35
CA LYS A 527 -0.86 18.31 5.23
C LYS A 527 -0.30 16.93 4.91
N PHE A 528 0.88 16.91 4.32
CA PHE A 528 1.57 15.66 4.01
C PHE A 528 2.49 15.22 5.14
N PHE A 529 2.62 13.90 5.29
CA PHE A 529 3.61 13.31 6.16
C PHE A 529 5.00 13.54 5.56
N GLU A 530 5.88 14.15 6.34
CA GLU A 530 7.23 14.51 5.93
C GLU A 530 8.25 13.78 6.81
N LEU A 531 9.21 13.14 6.15
CA LEU A 531 10.37 12.53 6.77
C LEU A 531 11.58 13.40 6.43
N THR A 532 12.12 14.08 7.43
CA THR A 532 13.36 14.84 7.26
C THR A 532 14.54 13.86 7.32
N GLU A 533 15.41 13.88 6.31
CA GLU A 533 16.64 13.07 6.29
C GLU A 533 17.46 13.36 7.56
N HIS A 534 17.70 12.33 8.37
CA HIS A 534 18.51 12.41 9.57
C HIS A 534 19.99 12.19 9.23
N SER A 535 20.88 12.48 10.18
CA SER A 535 22.31 12.21 10.03
C SER A 535 22.88 11.74 11.36
N TYR A 536 23.36 10.51 11.37
CA TYR A 536 23.81 9.82 12.57
C TYR A 536 25.07 8.97 12.30
N ILE A 537 24.97 7.96 11.43
CA ILE A 537 26.14 7.17 11.02
C ILE A 537 26.96 7.99 10.02
N SER A 538 26.32 8.55 8.99
CA SER A 538 27.00 9.25 7.90
C SER A 538 27.82 10.47 8.33
N ASN A 539 27.51 11.08 9.48
CA ASN A 539 28.21 12.25 10.01
C ASN A 539 29.22 11.93 11.12
N GLY A 540 29.42 10.66 11.46
CA GLY A 540 30.36 10.22 12.49
C GLY A 540 29.85 10.30 13.93
N THR A 541 28.55 10.56 14.14
CA THR A 541 27.97 10.67 15.50
C THR A 541 28.00 9.32 16.20
N PHE A 542 27.69 8.25 15.48
CA PHE A 542 27.73 6.88 15.99
C PHE A 542 29.11 6.49 16.56
N GLU A 543 30.17 6.70 15.78
CA GLU A 543 31.55 6.39 16.18
C GLU A 543 32.01 7.29 17.31
N LYS A 544 31.62 8.57 17.28
CA LYS A 544 31.92 9.51 18.36
C LYS A 544 31.31 9.04 19.69
N LEU A 545 30.04 8.61 19.69
CA LEU A 545 29.37 8.09 20.89
C LEU A 545 30.08 6.85 21.43
N GLU A 546 30.51 5.94 20.55
CA GLU A 546 31.29 4.76 20.96
C GLU A 546 32.62 5.16 21.61
N GLN A 547 33.39 6.07 20.99
CA GLN A 547 34.66 6.53 21.54
C GLN A 547 34.48 7.27 22.87
N GLU A 548 33.43 8.09 23.01
CA GLU A 548 33.10 8.78 24.26
C GLU A 548 32.69 7.81 25.37
N SER A 549 31.89 6.79 25.05
CA SER A 549 31.50 5.71 25.96
C SER A 549 32.72 4.93 26.45
N LEU A 550 33.63 4.57 25.55
CA LEU A 550 34.88 3.88 25.88
C LEU A 550 35.82 4.74 26.73
N ALA A 551 36.00 6.01 26.37
CA ALA A 551 36.90 6.93 27.08
C ALA A 551 36.41 7.26 28.49
N SER A 552 35.10 7.39 28.68
CA SER A 552 34.49 7.66 29.99
C SER A 552 34.28 6.40 30.84
N GLY A 553 34.29 5.22 30.22
CA GLY A 553 33.82 3.97 30.83
C GLY A 553 32.30 3.94 31.08
N TYR A 554 31.56 4.90 30.53
CA TYR A 554 30.12 5.00 30.70
C TYR A 554 29.40 3.88 29.93
N THR A 555 28.51 3.20 30.65
CA THR A 555 27.54 2.24 30.09
C THR A 555 26.22 2.41 30.84
N MET A 556 25.09 2.31 30.14
CA MET A 556 23.76 2.44 30.74
C MET A 556 23.56 1.42 31.87
N ALA A 557 23.99 0.16 31.65
CA ALA A 557 23.97 -0.87 32.68
C ALA A 557 24.78 -0.49 33.94
N GLY A 558 25.96 0.12 33.77
CA GLY A 558 26.78 0.62 34.87
C GLY A 558 26.11 1.77 35.64
N SER A 559 25.47 2.69 34.92
CA SER A 559 24.71 3.81 35.50
C SER A 559 23.52 3.33 36.33
N LEU A 560 22.74 2.40 35.79
CA LEU A 560 21.58 1.81 36.48
C LEU A 560 22.01 1.03 37.74
N ARG A 561 23.13 0.30 37.67
CA ARG A 561 23.74 -0.35 38.83
C ARG A 561 24.14 0.64 39.92
N HIS A 562 24.74 1.78 39.56
CA HIS A 562 25.12 2.81 40.54
C HIS A 562 23.90 3.44 41.23
N LYS A 563 22.75 3.51 40.55
CA LYS A 563 21.50 4.06 41.12
C LYS A 563 20.79 3.10 42.08
N GLY A 564 21.26 1.86 42.25
CA GLY A 564 20.74 0.93 43.25
C GLY A 564 19.36 0.35 42.92
N ASP A 565 18.99 0.28 41.64
CA ASP A 565 17.71 -0.30 41.21
C ASP A 565 17.69 -1.81 41.54
N THR A 566 16.73 -2.24 42.37
CA THR A 566 16.65 -3.61 42.89
C THR A 566 16.26 -4.66 41.86
N ASN A 567 15.72 -4.25 40.70
CA ASN A 567 15.55 -5.14 39.53
C ASN A 567 16.90 -5.48 38.89
N PHE A 568 17.95 -4.73 39.24
CA PHE A 568 19.32 -4.86 38.75
C PHE A 568 20.22 -5.60 39.75
N HIS A 569 19.73 -6.69 40.33
CA HIS A 569 20.62 -7.60 41.07
C HIS A 569 21.44 -8.47 40.10
N THR A 570 22.75 -8.22 40.03
CA THR A 570 23.73 -9.06 39.34
C THR A 570 24.40 -9.97 40.38
N ASP A 571 23.83 -11.13 40.64
CA ASP A 571 24.61 -12.22 41.20
C ASP A 571 23.96 -13.53 40.78
N GLN A 572 24.55 -14.16 39.75
CA GLN A 572 24.63 -15.63 39.69
C GLN A 572 25.60 -16.19 38.63
N PHE A 573 26.17 -15.40 37.72
CA PHE A 573 27.10 -15.96 36.72
C PHE A 573 28.36 -15.10 36.55
N HIS A 574 29.46 -15.53 37.15
CA HIS A 574 30.80 -15.03 36.80
C HIS A 574 31.06 -15.31 35.31
N GLY A 575 31.02 -14.27 34.47
CA GLY A 575 31.41 -14.34 33.07
C GLY A 575 30.27 -14.35 32.03
N GLU A 576 29.01 -14.15 32.42
CA GLU A 576 27.87 -14.04 31.50
C GLU A 576 27.26 -12.62 31.50
N PHE A 577 26.75 -12.17 30.34
CA PHE A 577 26.07 -10.87 30.20
C PHE A 577 24.65 -10.99 30.75
N LYS A 578 24.19 -10.00 31.53
CA LYS A 578 22.79 -9.90 32.01
C LYS A 578 21.99 -9.04 31.04
N LEU A 579 20.85 -9.54 30.58
CA LEU A 579 19.87 -8.77 29.81
C LEU A 579 19.07 -7.88 30.79
N ILE A 580 18.89 -6.61 30.44
CA ILE A 580 18.06 -5.68 31.18
C ILE A 580 16.99 -5.20 30.22
N ASP A 581 15.72 -5.53 30.52
CA ASP A 581 14.55 -5.01 29.83
C ASP A 581 14.22 -3.61 30.38
N VAL A 582 14.18 -2.60 29.50
CA VAL A 582 14.10 -1.18 29.86
C VAL A 582 12.69 -0.62 29.62
N LYS A 583 11.66 -1.47 29.45
CA LYS A 583 10.25 -1.13 29.10
C LYS A 583 9.54 0.02 29.86
N TYR A 584 10.17 0.69 30.82
CA TYR A 584 9.59 1.76 31.64
C TYR A 584 10.51 2.95 31.92
N TYR A 585 11.55 3.18 31.10
CA TYR A 585 12.43 4.35 31.25
C TYR A 585 12.32 5.33 30.09
#